data_AF-A0A532UQP5-F1
#
_entry.id   AF-A0A532UQP5-F1
#
_cell.length_a   1.000
_cell.length_b   1.000
_cell.length_c   1.000
_cell.angle_alpha   90.00
_cell.angle_beta   90.00
_cell.angle_gamma   90.00
#
_symmetry.space_group_name_H-M   'P 1'
#
loop_
_entity.id
_entity.type
_entity.pdbx_description
1 polymer ?
#
loop_
_entity_poly.entity_id
_entity_poly.type
_entity_poly.pdbx_seq_one_letter_code
_entity_poly.pdbx_strand_id
1 'polypeptide(L)'
;MKIHTQSAFIILGTLIIGIILGAVLSTVFVHHRFQEIQGLMGPGQFEHFLIENVIRPVDDQQREALMKIAEKTSQKAMTSMTTFRSDMKTILDSLQTELKPILNDEQFQRLQQHIELGRKMHPMHRGRGKQMKRFGGGE
;
A
#
# COMPACT_ATOMS: atom_id res chain seq x y z
N MET A 1 19.63 5.39 52.52
CA MET A 1 18.91 4.93 51.31
C MET A 1 19.28 5.77 50.07
N LYS A 2 20.55 5.81 49.63
CA LYS A 2 20.98 6.60 48.45
C LYS A 2 21.49 5.75 47.28
N ILE A 3 21.83 4.49 47.54
CA ILE A 3 22.44 3.57 46.56
C ILE A 3 21.38 3.02 45.59
N HIS A 4 20.15 2.75 46.07
CA HIS A 4 19.06 2.23 45.23
C HIS A 4 18.67 3.16 44.08
N THR A 5 18.75 4.48 44.29
CA THR A 5 18.40 5.48 43.29
C THR A 5 19.42 5.53 42.15
N GLN A 6 20.71 5.43 42.46
CA GLN A 6 21.79 5.46 41.44
C GLN A 6 21.73 4.23 40.53
N SER A 7 21.50 3.04 41.08
CA SER A 7 21.34 1.83 40.29
C SER A 7 20.09 1.84 39.42
N ALA A 8 18.98 2.42 39.91
CA ALA A 8 17.75 2.57 39.13
C ALA A 8 17.96 3.49 37.91
N PHE A 9 18.74 4.55 38.04
CA PHE A 9 19.07 5.44 36.93
C PHE A 9 19.90 4.76 35.84
N ILE A 10 20.84 3.89 36.22
CA ILE A 10 21.66 3.14 35.26
C ILE A 10 20.78 2.16 34.46
N ILE A 11 19.89 1.43 35.14
CA ILE A 11 18.97 0.48 34.50
C ILE A 11 17.99 1.21 33.57
N LEU A 12 17.46 2.36 34.00
CA LEU A 12 16.56 3.14 33.17
C LEU A 12 17.28 3.71 31.94
N GLY A 13 18.53 4.14 32.10
CA GLY A 13 19.36 4.62 30.99
C GLY A 13 19.62 3.55 29.94
N THR A 14 20.01 2.34 30.35
CA THR A 14 20.27 1.23 29.40
C THR A 14 18.98 0.75 28.72
N LEU A 15 17.84 0.76 29.42
CA LEU A 15 16.54 0.44 28.85
C LEU A 15 16.14 1.42 27.73
N ILE A 16 16.29 2.73 27.98
CA ILE A 16 16.00 3.76 26.98
C ILE A 16 16.89 3.60 25.75
N ILE A 17 18.19 3.34 25.95
CA ILE A 17 19.13 3.10 24.85
C ILE A 17 18.71 1.86 24.04
N GLY A 18 18.31 0.77 24.69
CA GLY A 18 17.81 -0.43 24.03
C GLY A 18 16.55 -0.19 23.21
N ILE A 19 15.60 0.60 23.73
CA ILE A 19 14.37 0.98 23.02
C ILE A 19 14.70 1.83 21.78
N ILE A 20 15.60 2.82 21.92
CA ILE A 20 16.02 3.68 20.80
C ILE A 20 16.70 2.83 19.72
N LEU A 21 17.65 1.96 20.09
CA LEU A 21 18.33 1.09 19.14
C LEU A 21 17.35 0.14 18.42
N GLY A 22 16.44 -0.49 19.16
CA GLY A 22 15.41 -1.36 18.59
C GLY A 22 14.47 -0.62 17.64
N ALA A 23 14.05 0.60 17.99
CA ALA A 23 13.20 1.44 17.15
C ALA A 23 13.90 1.88 15.86
N VAL A 24 15.17 2.28 15.93
CA VAL A 24 15.96 2.69 14.76
C VAL A 24 16.20 1.50 13.83
N LEU A 25 16.57 0.34 14.35
CA LEU A 25 16.74 -0.89 13.58
C LEU A 25 15.44 -1.30 12.87
N SER A 26 14.31 -1.27 13.58
CA SER A 26 12.99 -1.57 13.00
C SER A 26 12.63 -0.59 11.89
N THR A 27 12.86 0.71 12.11
CA THR A 27 12.52 1.76 11.14
C THR A 27 13.35 1.62 9.86
N VAL A 28 14.66 1.39 9.97
CA VAL A 28 15.54 1.21 8.80
C VAL A 28 15.22 -0.08 8.04
N PHE A 29 14.97 -1.18 8.75
CA PHE A 29 14.67 -2.47 8.11
C PHE A 29 13.31 -2.46 7.40
N VAL A 30 12.31 -1.82 8.00
CA VAL A 30 11.00 -1.64 7.37
C VAL A 30 11.12 -0.71 6.16
N HIS A 31 11.89 0.37 6.24
CA HIS A 31 12.01 1.33 5.12
C HIS A 31 12.68 0.71 3.89
N HIS A 32 13.73 -0.11 4.06
CA HIS A 32 14.44 -0.71 2.93
C HIS A 32 13.62 -1.76 2.17
N ARG A 33 12.86 -2.61 2.88
CA ARG A 33 11.99 -3.60 2.20
C ARG A 33 10.71 -3.00 1.65
N PHE A 34 10.15 -1.96 2.28
CA PHE A 34 8.97 -1.29 1.75
C PHE A 34 9.27 -0.52 0.47
N GLN A 35 10.46 0.08 0.33
CA GLN A 35 10.84 0.80 -0.90
C GLN A 35 10.96 -0.14 -2.12
N GLU A 36 11.50 -1.34 -1.92
CA GLU A 36 11.63 -2.35 -2.99
C GLU A 36 10.25 -2.85 -3.46
N ILE A 37 9.31 -3.03 -2.52
CA ILE A 37 7.93 -3.42 -2.80
C ILE A 37 7.12 -2.26 -3.39
N GLN A 38 7.35 -1.02 -2.95
CA GLN A 38 6.69 0.17 -3.49
C GLN A 38 7.14 0.51 -4.91
N GLY A 39 8.40 0.22 -5.27
CA GLY A 39 8.88 0.33 -6.65
C GLY A 39 8.11 -0.59 -7.60
N LEU A 40 7.86 -1.83 -7.19
CA LEU A 40 7.06 -2.81 -7.95
C LEU A 40 5.57 -2.46 -8.06
N MET A 41 5.07 -1.48 -7.29
CA MET A 41 3.68 -0.99 -7.34
C MET A 41 3.47 0.18 -8.31
N GLY A 42 4.47 0.54 -9.13
CA GLY A 42 4.30 1.49 -10.21
C GLY A 42 3.47 0.91 -11.36
N PRO A 43 2.49 1.65 -11.94
CA PRO A 43 1.72 1.20 -13.10
C PRO A 43 2.64 0.92 -14.30
N GLY A 44 2.67 -0.33 -14.77
CA GLY A 44 3.57 -0.80 -15.83
C GLY A 44 4.88 -1.39 -15.31
N GLN A 45 5.27 -1.12 -14.06
CA GLN A 45 6.55 -1.60 -13.51
C GLN A 45 6.47 -3.07 -13.11
N PHE A 46 5.32 -3.52 -12.62
CA PHE A 46 5.10 -4.94 -12.36
C PHE A 46 5.11 -5.73 -13.68
N GLU A 47 4.42 -5.25 -14.70
CA GLU A 47 4.36 -5.87 -16.03
C GLU A 47 5.73 -5.92 -16.68
N HIS A 48 6.49 -4.82 -16.59
CA HIS A 48 7.85 -4.75 -17.09
C HIS A 48 8.80 -5.65 -16.30
N PHE A 49 8.71 -5.66 -14.96
CA PHE A 49 9.51 -6.57 -14.13
C PHE A 49 9.24 -8.03 -14.49
N LEU A 50 7.97 -8.41 -14.62
CA LEU A 50 7.56 -9.78 -14.90
C LEU A 50 8.04 -10.21 -16.29
N ILE A 51 7.95 -9.33 -17.29
CA ILE A 51 8.40 -9.63 -18.64
C ILE A 51 9.92 -9.68 -18.74
N GLU A 52 10.64 -8.68 -18.23
CA GLU A 52 12.09 -8.59 -18.39
C GLU A 52 12.87 -9.54 -17.45
N ASN A 53 12.38 -9.77 -16.23
CA ASN A 53 13.16 -10.49 -15.22
C ASN A 53 12.70 -11.93 -15.00
N VAL A 54 11.40 -12.20 -15.17
CA VAL A 54 10.82 -13.53 -14.93
C VAL A 54 10.65 -14.30 -16.23
N ILE A 55 9.97 -13.73 -17.22
CA ILE A 55 9.70 -14.40 -18.50
C ILE A 55 10.95 -14.40 -19.40
N ARG A 56 11.66 -13.27 -19.45
CA ARG A 56 12.89 -13.06 -20.25
C ARG A 56 12.67 -13.39 -21.73
N PRO A 57 12.10 -12.47 -22.53
CA PRO A 57 11.81 -12.71 -23.94
C PRO A 57 13.07 -13.08 -24.73
N VAL A 58 12.91 -13.95 -25.72
CA VAL A 58 14.02 -14.48 -26.53
C VAL A 58 14.37 -13.53 -27.69
N ASP A 59 13.38 -12.76 -28.16
CA ASP A 59 13.53 -11.76 -29.21
C ASP A 59 12.58 -10.55 -28.99
N ASP A 60 12.81 -9.49 -29.78
CA ASP A 60 12.05 -8.25 -29.70
C ASP A 60 10.57 -8.42 -30.11
N GLN A 61 10.26 -9.34 -31.02
CA GLN A 61 8.88 -9.60 -31.46
C GLN A 61 8.07 -10.24 -30.33
N GLN A 62 8.64 -11.21 -29.63
CA GLN A 62 8.05 -11.85 -28.48
C GLN A 62 7.89 -10.84 -27.34
N ARG A 63 8.90 -9.99 -27.11
CA ARG A 63 8.83 -8.93 -26.10
C ARG A 63 7.65 -7.98 -26.37
N GLU A 64 7.50 -7.51 -27.61
CA GLU A 64 6.40 -6.60 -27.98
C GLU A 64 5.03 -7.27 -27.84
N ALA A 65 4.91 -8.55 -28.24
CA ALA A 65 3.68 -9.32 -28.07
C ALA A 65 3.31 -9.50 -26.59
N LEU A 66 4.28 -9.82 -25.72
CA LEU A 66 4.07 -9.94 -24.28
C LEU A 66 3.64 -8.61 -23.65
N MET A 67 4.28 -7.49 -24.05
CA MET A 67 3.91 -6.15 -23.58
C MET A 67 2.46 -5.79 -23.94
N LYS A 68 2.02 -6.06 -25.17
CA LYS A 68 0.62 -5.83 -25.60
C LYS A 68 -0.38 -6.64 -24.79
N ILE A 69 -0.06 -7.90 -24.50
CA ILE A 69 -0.93 -8.77 -23.68
C ILE A 69 -1.00 -8.26 -22.24
N ALA A 70 0.15 -7.89 -21.66
CA ALA A 70 0.24 -7.37 -20.31
C ALA A 70 -0.56 -6.06 -20.16
N GLU A 71 -0.43 -5.13 -21.11
CA GLU A 71 -1.18 -3.87 -21.09
C GLU A 71 -2.70 -4.10 -21.19
N LYS A 72 -3.16 -4.97 -22.08
CA LYS A 72 -4.59 -5.30 -22.18
C LYS A 72 -5.12 -5.91 -20.88
N THR A 73 -4.32 -6.75 -20.24
CA THR A 73 -4.69 -7.41 -18.98
C THR A 73 -4.70 -6.42 -17.83
N SER A 74 -3.72 -5.51 -17.76
CA SER A 74 -3.65 -4.50 -16.72
C SER A 74 -4.84 -3.53 -16.79
N GLN A 75 -5.26 -3.12 -17.99
CA GLN A 75 -6.46 -2.31 -18.16
C GLN A 75 -7.71 -3.01 -17.63
N LYS A 76 -7.91 -4.30 -17.97
CA LYS A 76 -9.03 -5.09 -17.44
C LYS A 76 -8.99 -5.24 -15.92
N ALA A 77 -7.80 -5.46 -15.37
CA ALA A 77 -7.59 -5.56 -13.93
C ALA A 77 -7.92 -4.23 -13.23
N MET A 78 -7.51 -3.09 -13.81
CA MET A 78 -7.85 -1.76 -13.30
C MET A 78 -9.36 -1.53 -13.26
N THR A 79 -10.08 -1.84 -14.35
CA THR A 79 -11.54 -1.74 -14.38
C THR A 79 -12.19 -2.63 -13.32
N SER A 80 -11.75 -3.88 -13.21
CA SER A 80 -12.27 -4.83 -12.20
C SER A 80 -12.03 -4.31 -10.78
N MET A 81 -10.83 -3.78 -10.51
CA MET A 81 -10.49 -3.19 -9.22
C MET A 81 -11.33 -1.93 -8.92
N THR A 82 -11.65 -1.11 -9.92
CA THR A 82 -12.52 0.05 -9.70
C THR A 82 -13.95 -0.35 -9.33
N THR A 83 -14.51 -1.36 -10.00
CA THR A 83 -15.84 -1.90 -9.67
C THR A 83 -15.83 -2.52 -8.29
N PHE A 84 -14.87 -3.41 -8.01
CA PHE A 84 -14.71 -4.04 -6.70
C PHE A 84 -14.64 -3.02 -5.56
N ARG A 85 -13.90 -1.91 -5.75
CA ARG A 85 -13.84 -0.82 -4.75
C ARG A 85 -15.18 -0.15 -4.52
N SER A 86 -15.95 0.07 -5.58
CA SER A 86 -17.29 0.64 -5.47
C SER A 86 -18.20 -0.28 -4.67
N ASP A 87 -18.16 -1.58 -4.98
CA ASP A 87 -18.99 -2.59 -4.32
C ASP A 87 -18.60 -2.76 -2.84
N MET A 88 -17.31 -2.83 -2.55
CA MET A 88 -16.79 -2.86 -1.18
C MET A 88 -17.19 -1.63 -0.38
N LYS A 89 -17.20 -0.44 -1.00
CA LYS A 89 -17.71 0.77 -0.33
C LYS A 89 -19.17 0.59 0.06
N THR A 90 -20.02 0.17 -0.88
CA THR A 90 -21.45 -0.03 -0.64
C THR A 90 -21.69 -1.05 0.48
N ILE A 91 -20.94 -2.15 0.48
CA ILE A 91 -21.04 -3.18 1.52
C ILE A 91 -20.65 -2.64 2.90
N LEU A 92 -19.55 -1.88 2.99
CA LEU A 92 -19.12 -1.28 4.26
C LEU A 92 -20.08 -0.18 4.76
N ASP A 93 -20.72 0.55 3.85
CA ASP A 93 -21.72 1.56 4.19
C ASP A 93 -23.02 0.89 4.71
N SER A 94 -23.43 -0.25 4.13
CA SER A 94 -24.53 -1.08 4.65
C SER A 94 -24.23 -1.62 6.05
N LEU A 95 -23.03 -2.21 6.22
CA LEU A 95 -22.59 -2.74 7.50
C LEU A 95 -22.63 -1.67 8.61
N GLN A 96 -22.17 -0.45 8.32
CA GLN A 96 -22.24 0.66 9.28
C GLN A 96 -23.67 1.02 9.65
N THR A 97 -24.59 0.99 8.68
CA THR A 97 -25.99 1.32 8.89
C THR A 97 -26.67 0.27 9.78
N GLU A 98 -26.38 -1.01 9.54
CA GLU A 98 -26.92 -2.13 10.33
C GLU A 98 -26.33 -2.20 11.75
N LEU A 99 -25.06 -1.82 11.93
CA LEU A 99 -24.42 -1.82 13.24
C LEU A 99 -24.74 -0.59 14.09
N LYS A 100 -25.09 0.55 13.48
CA LYS A 100 -25.39 1.80 14.19
C LYS A 100 -26.40 1.65 15.34
N PRO A 101 -27.54 0.95 15.21
CA PRO A 101 -28.48 0.79 16.33
C PRO A 101 -27.99 -0.14 17.45
N ILE A 102 -26.94 -0.94 17.20
CA ILE A 102 -26.41 -1.94 18.16
C ILE A 102 -25.20 -1.37 18.91
N LEU A 103 -24.44 -0.48 18.28
CA LEU A 103 -23.22 0.10 18.83
C LEU A 103 -23.53 1.36 19.63
N ASN A 104 -22.76 1.57 20.70
CA ASN A 104 -22.72 2.89 21.35
C ASN A 104 -21.85 3.87 20.54
N ASP A 105 -21.95 5.16 20.87
CA ASP A 105 -21.29 6.23 20.12
C ASP A 105 -19.75 6.07 20.06
N GLU A 106 -19.12 5.60 21.14
CA GLU A 106 -17.67 5.39 21.20
C GLU A 106 -17.22 4.22 20.31
N GLN A 107 -17.99 3.13 20.30
CA GLN A 107 -17.75 1.99 19.42
C GLN A 107 -17.94 2.38 17.94
N PHE A 108 -18.97 3.16 17.65
CA PHE A 108 -19.24 3.64 16.30
C PHE A 108 -18.14 4.60 15.80
N GLN A 109 -17.65 5.51 16.65
CA GLN A 109 -16.52 6.37 16.30
C GLN A 109 -15.22 5.59 16.03
N ARG A 110 -14.90 4.59 16.85
CA ARG A 110 -13.74 3.72 16.61
C ARG A 110 -13.85 2.96 15.28
N LEU A 111 -15.04 2.46 14.95
CA LEU A 111 -15.31 1.81 13.68
C LEU A 111 -15.07 2.76 12.50
N GLN A 112 -15.59 3.99 12.56
CA GLN A 112 -15.41 4.99 11.52
C GLN A 112 -13.94 5.34 11.30
N GLN A 113 -13.18 5.57 12.38
CA GLN A 113 -11.75 5.86 12.30
C GLN A 113 -10.98 4.72 11.61
N HIS A 114 -11.32 3.47 11.93
CA HIS A 114 -10.66 2.31 11.33
C HIS A 114 -10.96 2.17 9.82
N ILE A 115 -12.19 2.45 9.40
CA ILE A 115 -12.59 2.47 7.99
C ILE A 115 -11.91 3.62 7.23
N GLU A 116 -11.84 4.80 7.84
CA GLU A 116 -11.16 5.95 7.24
C GLU A 116 -9.66 5.74 7.07
N LEU A 117 -8.99 5.12 8.05
CA LEU A 117 -7.57 4.76 7.96
C LEU A 117 -7.31 3.79 6.81
N GLY A 118 -8.17 2.77 6.64
CA GLY A 118 -8.10 1.86 5.49
C GLY A 118 -8.27 2.59 4.16
N ARG A 119 -9.16 3.60 4.11
CA ARG A 119 -9.39 4.42 2.91
C ARG A 119 -8.20 5.34 2.59
N LYS A 120 -7.53 5.89 3.62
CA LYS A 120 -6.39 6.81 3.48
C LYS A 120 -5.07 6.08 3.15
N MET A 121 -4.89 4.84 3.59
CA MET A 121 -3.67 4.05 3.31
C MET A 121 -3.62 3.45 1.90
N HIS A 122 -4.73 3.40 1.17
CA HIS A 122 -4.77 3.01 -0.24
C HIS A 122 -5.15 4.18 -1.18
N PRO A 123 -4.39 5.30 -1.23
CA PRO A 123 -4.55 6.28 -2.29
C PRO A 123 -3.88 5.70 -3.54
N MET A 124 -4.53 4.77 -4.23
CA MET A 124 -4.07 4.32 -5.53
C MET A 124 -4.39 5.44 -6.54
N HIS A 125 -3.49 6.42 -6.59
CA HIS A 125 -3.18 7.35 -7.67
C HIS A 125 -4.38 7.75 -8.54
N ARG A 126 -5.07 8.80 -8.09
CA ARG A 126 -6.12 9.52 -8.85
C ARG A 126 -5.61 10.28 -10.09
N GLY A 127 -4.37 10.08 -10.52
CA GLY A 127 -3.68 10.92 -11.50
C GLY A 127 -3.37 10.23 -12.82
N ARG A 128 -4.33 9.60 -13.51
CA ARG A 128 -4.03 8.97 -14.82
C ARG A 128 -5.14 9.07 -15.88
N GLY A 129 -6.04 10.05 -15.77
CA GLY A 129 -6.97 10.38 -16.86
C GLY A 129 -6.38 11.30 -17.94
N LYS A 130 -5.21 11.92 -17.71
CA LYS A 130 -4.73 13.05 -18.53
C LYS A 130 -3.54 12.77 -19.46
N GLN A 131 -2.77 11.69 -19.26
CA GLN A 131 -1.59 11.40 -20.11
C GLN A 131 -1.89 10.51 -21.33
N MET A 132 -2.98 9.73 -21.32
CA MET A 132 -3.28 8.80 -22.42
C MET A 132 -3.71 9.51 -23.73
N LYS A 133 -4.09 10.80 -23.68
CA LYS A 133 -4.44 11.58 -24.88
C LYS A 133 -3.25 12.16 -25.66
N ARG A 134 -1.99 12.00 -25.21
CA ARG A 134 -0.83 12.56 -25.92
C ARG A 134 -0.10 11.60 -26.87
N PHE A 135 -0.42 10.30 -26.86
CA PHE A 135 0.26 9.31 -27.71
C PHE A 135 -0.61 8.75 -28.87
N GLY A 136 -1.84 9.25 -29.06
CA GLY A 136 -2.76 8.80 -30.11
C GLY A 136 -3.20 9.92 -31.05
N GLY A 137 -2.29 10.80 -31.43
CA GLY A 137 -2.56 11.92 -32.34
C GLY A 137 -1.29 12.35 -33.05
N GLY A 138 -0.91 11.58 -34.06
CA GLY A 138 0.14 11.88 -35.02
C GLY A 138 -0.23 11.16 -36.30
N GLU A 139 -0.52 11.96 -37.32
CA GLU A 139 -1.01 11.62 -38.66
C GLU A 139 -0.11 10.62 -39.41
#